data_AF-A0A255TEE2-F1
#
_entry.id   AF-A0A255TEE2-F1
#
_cell.length_a   1.000
_cell.length_b   1.000
_cell.length_c   1.000
_cell.angle_alpha   90.00
_cell.angle_beta   90.00
_cell.angle_gamma   90.00
#
_symmetry.space_group_name_H-M   'P 1'
#
loop_
_entity.id
_entity.type
_entity.pdbx_description
1 polymer ?
#
loop_
_entity_poly.entity_id
_entity_poly.type
_entity_poly.pdbx_seq_one_letter_code
_entity_poly.pdbx_strand_id
1 'polypeptide(L)'
;MSFATVNADDDVKVVISTSKSTNYVLYPAITGVFLRLDTRDGTIQAIVPSNPKKNRVLNAEPLALDKKPGRFEMYPTDSSWVWVLFDSETGNMWNVNWRAKSDVLSKIPVTEAAY
;
A
#
# COMPACT_ATOMS: atom_id res chain seq x y z
N MET A 1 21.72 12.66 9.01
CA MET A 1 20.25 12.44 8.93
C MET A 1 19.61 13.81 8.93
N SER A 2 19.16 14.30 7.78
CA SER A 2 18.46 15.59 7.69
C SER A 2 16.96 15.31 7.78
N PHE A 3 16.28 15.98 8.70
CA PHE A 3 14.82 15.96 8.75
C PHE A 3 14.34 17.33 8.29
N ALA A 4 13.61 17.37 7.17
CA ALA A 4 12.95 18.60 6.73
C ALA A 4 11.68 18.79 7.56
N THR A 5 11.59 19.93 8.24
CA THR A 5 10.34 20.41 8.85
C THR A 5 9.39 20.83 7.73
N VAL A 6 8.17 20.29 7.69
CA VAL A 6 7.13 20.72 6.76
C VAL A 6 5.94 21.27 7.55
N ASN A 7 5.55 22.51 7.23
CA ASN A 7 4.43 23.22 7.83
C ASN A 7 3.11 22.55 7.41
N ALA A 8 2.20 22.41 8.37
CA ALA A 8 0.87 21.85 8.19
C ALA A 8 -0.06 22.88 7.56
N ASP A 9 -0.52 22.64 6.34
CA ASP A 9 -1.78 23.19 5.81
C ASP A 9 -2.38 22.42 4.61
N ASP A 10 -1.90 21.21 4.31
CA ASP A 10 -2.59 20.27 3.41
C ASP A 10 -2.48 18.88 4.03
N ASP A 11 -3.50 18.01 3.86
CA ASP A 11 -3.55 16.63 4.35
C ASP A 11 -2.24 15.88 4.03
N VAL A 12 -1.28 15.90 4.96
CA VAL A 12 0.02 15.25 4.77
C VAL A 12 -0.21 13.75 4.82
N LYS A 13 -0.36 13.14 3.64
CA LYS A 13 -0.34 11.69 3.51
C LYS A 13 1.09 11.24 3.78
N VAL A 14 1.31 10.77 5.01
CA VAL A 14 2.60 10.29 5.48
C VAL A 14 3.13 9.22 4.53
N VAL A 15 4.20 9.54 3.80
CA VAL A 15 5.01 8.56 3.09
C VAL A 15 5.89 7.89 4.13
N ILE A 16 5.49 6.69 4.58
CA ILE A 16 6.35 5.88 5.45
C ILE A 16 7.45 5.32 4.55
N SER A 17 8.64 5.91 4.58
CA SER A 17 9.81 5.36 3.89
C SER A 17 10.08 3.97 4.45
N THR A 18 9.76 2.96 3.66
CA THR A 18 10.19 1.59 3.88
C THR A 18 11.70 1.53 3.73
N SER A 19 12.41 1.11 4.77
CA SER A 19 13.76 0.58 4.51
C SER A 19 13.59 -0.71 3.72
N LYS A 20 14.51 -1.01 2.79
CA LYS A 20 14.52 -2.26 2.00
C LYS A 20 14.59 -3.55 2.83
N SER A 21 14.62 -3.47 4.17
CA SER A 21 14.63 -4.61 5.09
C SER A 21 13.33 -4.78 5.89
N THR A 22 12.34 -3.91 5.69
CA THR A 22 11.07 -3.99 6.42
C THR A 22 10.22 -5.14 5.86
N ASN A 23 9.65 -5.99 6.72
CA ASN A 23 8.75 -7.08 6.28
C ASN A 23 7.30 -6.60 6.16
N TYR A 24 6.83 -5.78 7.10
CA TYR A 24 5.45 -5.30 7.14
C TYR A 24 5.40 -3.80 7.34
N VAL A 25 4.41 -3.17 6.71
CA VAL A 25 4.18 -1.72 6.81
C VAL A 25 2.72 -1.48 7.06
N LEU A 26 2.42 -0.47 7.89
CA LEU A 26 1.07 -0.09 8.24
C LEU A 26 0.78 1.31 7.71
N TYR A 27 -0.14 1.43 6.76
CA TYR A 27 -0.52 2.69 6.13
C TYR A 27 -1.85 3.19 6.71
N PRO A 28 -1.96 4.45 7.14
CA PRO A 28 -3.24 5.01 7.57
C PRO A 28 -4.14 5.25 6.34
N ALA A 29 -5.30 4.59 6.26
CA ALA A 29 -6.23 4.78 5.15
C ALA A 29 -7.19 5.96 5.40
N ILE A 30 -7.95 5.86 6.49
CA ILE A 30 -8.80 6.92 7.05
C ILE A 30 -8.77 6.79 8.58
N THR A 31 -9.39 7.72 9.28
CA THR A 31 -9.53 7.66 10.75
C THR A 31 -10.02 6.28 11.21
N GLY A 32 -9.18 5.59 11.99
CA GLY A 32 -9.50 4.29 12.58
C GLY A 32 -9.34 3.07 11.67
N VAL A 33 -8.87 3.23 10.43
CA VAL A 33 -8.61 2.12 9.50
C VAL A 33 -7.19 2.19 8.96
N PHE A 34 -6.48 1.07 9.04
CA PHE A 34 -5.10 0.95 8.57
C PHE A 34 -4.96 -0.20 7.56
N LEU A 35 -4.12 -0.03 6.55
CA LEU A 35 -3.76 -1.08 5.62
C LEU A 35 -2.42 -1.67 6.06
N ARG A 36 -2.42 -2.94 6.46
CA ARG A 36 -1.21 -3.71 6.73
C ARG A 36 -0.79 -4.41 5.45
N LEU A 37 0.38 -4.06 4.93
CA LEU A 37 1.03 -4.68 3.77
C LEU A 37 2.13 -5.62 4.26
N ASP A 38 2.18 -6.84 3.73
CA ASP A 38 3.41 -7.62 3.71
C ASP A 38 4.22 -7.22 2.47
N THR A 39 5.31 -6.49 2.71
CA THR A 39 6.16 -5.92 1.66
C THR A 39 6.91 -6.98 0.86
N ARG A 40 6.88 -8.24 1.30
CA ARG A 40 7.59 -9.35 0.68
C ARG A 40 6.82 -10.00 -0.45
N ASP A 41 5.49 -9.92 -0.39
CA ASP A 41 4.61 -10.65 -1.28
C ASP A 41 3.37 -9.90 -1.76
N GLY A 42 3.08 -8.70 -1.23
CA GLY A 42 1.94 -7.92 -1.65
C GLY A 42 0.60 -8.37 -1.06
N THR A 43 0.59 -9.23 -0.04
CA THR A 43 -0.63 -9.53 0.72
C THR A 43 -1.02 -8.36 1.61
N ILE A 44 -2.33 -8.10 1.71
CA ILE A 44 -2.85 -6.88 2.34
C ILE A 44 -4.05 -7.20 3.23
N GLN A 45 -4.09 -6.57 4.41
CA GLN A 45 -5.24 -6.58 5.32
C GLN A 45 -5.64 -5.16 5.70
N ALA A 46 -6.94 -4.87 5.71
CA ALA A 46 -7.50 -3.70 6.39
C ALA A 46 -7.73 -4.05 7.87
N ILE A 47 -7.19 -3.21 8.76
CA ILE A 47 -7.22 -3.38 10.21
C ILE A 47 -8.04 -2.24 10.81
N VAL A 48 -9.01 -2.60 11.66
CA VAL A 48 -9.84 -1.67 12.43
C VAL A 48 -9.59 -1.95 13.91
N PRO A 49 -8.61 -1.29 14.55
CA PRO A 49 -8.20 -1.62 15.92
C PRO A 49 -9.33 -1.53 16.95
N SER A 50 -10.24 -0.56 16.77
CA SER A 50 -11.39 -0.37 17.67
C SER A 50 -12.46 -1.44 17.54
N ASN A 51 -12.48 -2.21 16.45
CA ASN A 51 -13.41 -3.31 16.25
C ASN A 51 -12.78 -4.39 15.34
N PRO A 52 -11.97 -5.30 15.91
CA PRO A 52 -11.25 -6.31 15.12
C PRO A 52 -12.14 -7.23 14.27
N LYS A 53 -13.44 -7.36 14.59
CA LYS A 53 -14.40 -8.11 13.77
C LYS A 53 -14.63 -7.48 12.39
N LYS A 54 -14.24 -6.22 12.21
CA LYS A 54 -14.28 -5.49 10.93
C LYS A 54 -12.97 -5.57 10.14
N ASN A 55 -11.96 -6.28 10.64
CA ASN A 55 -10.75 -6.54 9.86
C ASN A 55 -11.12 -7.29 8.58
N ARG A 56 -10.41 -7.01 7.49
CA ARG A 56 -10.71 -7.57 6.18
C ARG A 56 -9.44 -7.94 5.45
N VAL A 57 -9.38 -9.15 4.89
CA VAL A 57 -8.33 -9.52 3.95
C VAL A 57 -8.65 -8.84 2.61
N LEU A 58 -7.72 -8.03 2.11
CA LEU A 58 -7.84 -7.30 0.86
C LEU A 58 -7.19 -8.04 -0.30
N ASN A 59 -6.03 -8.63 -0.03
CA ASN A 59 -5.36 -9.56 -0.93
C ASN A 59 -4.75 -10.71 -0.09
N ALA A 60 -5.24 -11.92 -0.31
CA ALA A 60 -4.72 -13.13 0.32
C ALA A 60 -3.64 -13.80 -0.55
N GLU A 61 -3.67 -13.57 -1.86
CA GLU A 61 -2.84 -14.25 -2.83
C GLU A 61 -1.49 -13.52 -2.97
N PRO A 62 -0.36 -14.19 -2.67
CA PRO A 62 0.97 -13.62 -2.90
C PRO A 62 1.17 -13.22 -4.36
N LEU A 63 1.56 -11.96 -4.59
CA LEU A 63 2.01 -11.46 -5.89
C LEU A 63 3.48 -11.83 -6.18
N ALA A 64 4.23 -12.23 -5.14
CA ALA A 64 5.58 -12.76 -5.24
C ALA A 64 5.82 -13.91 -4.27
N LEU A 65 6.64 -14.88 -4.69
CA LEU A 65 6.95 -16.08 -3.91
C LEU A 65 8.36 -16.07 -3.29
N ASP A 66 9.26 -15.20 -3.77
CA ASP A 66 10.64 -15.07 -3.30
C ASP A 66 10.76 -14.39 -1.92
N LYS A 67 9.68 -13.77 -1.44
CA LYS A 67 9.53 -13.15 -0.13
C LYS A 67 10.60 -12.08 0.18
N LYS A 68 11.06 -11.34 -0.83
CA LYS A 68 12.09 -10.30 -0.68
C LYS A 68 11.57 -9.09 0.12
N PRO A 69 12.13 -8.76 1.30
CA PRO A 69 11.68 -7.62 2.10
C PRO A 69 11.75 -6.29 1.33
N GLY A 70 10.78 -5.41 1.57
CA GLY A 70 10.72 -4.09 0.93
C GLY A 70 10.45 -4.09 -0.58
N ARG A 71 9.99 -5.21 -1.17
CA ARG A 71 9.66 -5.28 -2.61
C ARG A 71 8.37 -4.51 -2.95
N PHE A 72 7.37 -4.58 -2.08
CA PHE A 72 6.09 -3.94 -2.29
C PHE A 72 5.93 -2.71 -1.41
N GLU A 73 5.45 -1.63 -2.02
CA GLU A 73 5.19 -0.33 -1.39
C GLU A 73 3.82 0.21 -1.82
N MET A 74 3.18 1.02 -0.98
CA MET A 74 1.91 1.67 -1.31
C MET A 74 2.03 3.19 -1.31
N TYR A 75 1.44 3.81 -2.33
CA TYR A 75 1.39 5.25 -2.53
C TYR A 75 -0.07 5.72 -2.51
N PRO A 76 -0.38 6.83 -1.82
CA PRO A 76 -1.74 7.34 -1.80
C PRO A 76 -2.13 7.94 -3.16
N THR A 77 -3.43 7.91 -3.47
CA THR A 77 -4.01 8.69 -4.59
C THR A 77 -4.79 9.88 -4.05
N ASP A 78 -5.41 10.69 -4.92
CA ASP A 78 -6.32 11.76 -4.50
C ASP A 78 -7.58 11.21 -3.80
N SER A 79 -7.92 9.94 -4.02
CA SER A 79 -9.00 9.25 -3.33
C SER A 79 -8.51 8.60 -2.05
N SER A 80 -9.15 8.88 -0.91
CA SER A 80 -8.89 8.17 0.35
C SER A 80 -9.23 6.67 0.31
N TRP A 81 -9.93 6.22 -0.74
CA TRP A 81 -10.33 4.82 -0.92
C TRP A 81 -9.36 3.99 -1.76
N VAL A 82 -8.44 4.64 -2.48
CA VAL A 82 -7.58 3.98 -3.46
C VAL A 82 -6.11 4.28 -3.18
N TRP A 83 -5.30 3.23 -3.15
CA TRP A 83 -3.84 3.29 -3.09
C TRP A 83 -3.26 2.69 -4.35
N VAL A 84 -2.06 3.10 -4.75
CA VAL A 84 -1.25 2.39 -5.75
C VAL A 84 -0.31 1.45 -5.01
N LEU A 85 -0.41 0.15 -5.27
CA LEU A 85 0.59 -0.83 -4.88
C LEU A 85 1.64 -0.92 -6.00
N PHE A 86 2.91 -0.80 -5.64
CA PHE A 86 4.04 -0.87 -6.56
C PHE A 86 4.93 -2.07 -6.21
N ASP A 87 5.26 -2.89 -7.20
CA ASP A 87 6.31 -3.91 -7.12
C ASP A 87 7.62 -3.33 -7.67
N SER A 88 8.55 -2.99 -6.78
CA SER A 88 9.82 -2.36 -7.15
C SER A 88 10.75 -3.26 -7.96
N GLU A 89 10.52 -4.58 -7.98
CA GLU A 89 11.35 -5.52 -8.72
C GLU A 89 10.89 -5.70 -10.17
N THR A 90 9.58 -5.64 -10.41
CA THR A 90 9.02 -5.90 -11.75
C THR A 90 8.45 -4.66 -12.44
N GLY A 91 8.31 -3.55 -11.71
CA GLY A 91 7.66 -2.33 -12.22
C GLY A 91 6.13 -2.44 -12.30
N ASN A 92 5.53 -3.58 -11.95
CA ASN A 92 4.10 -3.75 -11.97
C ASN A 92 3.41 -2.87 -10.91
N MET A 93 2.23 -2.37 -11.27
CA MET A 93 1.41 -1.54 -10.40
C MET A 93 -0.04 -2.01 -10.36
N TRP A 94 -0.71 -1.76 -9.24
CA TRP A 94 -2.12 -2.06 -9.05
C TRP A 94 -2.82 -0.96 -8.27
N ASN A 95 -4.07 -0.67 -8.62
CA ASN A 95 -4.96 0.05 -7.71
C ASN A 95 -5.44 -0.90 -6.62
N VAL A 96 -5.34 -0.48 -5.37
CA VAL A 96 -5.91 -1.12 -4.18
C VAL A 96 -7.12 -0.31 -3.73
N ASN A 97 -8.32 -0.71 -4.17
CA ASN A 97 -9.56 -0.11 -3.69
C ASN A 97 -10.03 -0.82 -2.42
N TRP A 98 -9.58 -0.32 -1.27
CA TRP A 98 -9.84 -0.96 0.01
C TRP A 98 -11.29 -0.84 0.49
N ARG A 99 -12.15 -0.07 -0.21
CA ARG A 99 -13.60 -0.02 0.06
C ARG A 99 -14.40 -0.99 -0.82
N ALA A 100 -13.81 -1.48 -1.91
CA ALA A 100 -14.52 -2.35 -2.85
C ALA A 100 -15.00 -3.65 -2.19
N LYS A 101 -16.10 -4.21 -2.70
CA LYS A 101 -16.65 -5.50 -2.24
C LYS A 101 -16.07 -6.69 -3.02
N SER A 102 -15.78 -6.48 -4.31
CA SER A 102 -15.02 -7.36 -5.21
C SER A 102 -13.93 -6.53 -5.89
N ASP A 103 -12.99 -7.19 -6.57
CA ASP A 103 -11.99 -6.52 -7.42
C ASP A 103 -11.16 -5.47 -6.66
N VAL A 104 -10.75 -5.83 -5.44
CA VAL A 104 -9.96 -4.96 -4.55
C VAL A 104 -8.64 -4.56 -5.17
N LEU A 105 -8.03 -5.45 -5.96
CA LEU A 105 -6.77 -5.23 -6.64
C LEU A 105 -6.99 -5.24 -8.16
N SER A 106 -6.75 -4.11 -8.82
CA SER A 106 -6.83 -4.02 -10.28
C SER A 106 -5.50 -3.58 -10.88
N LYS A 107 -4.96 -4.36 -11.82
CA LYS A 107 -3.65 -4.10 -12.41
C LYS A 107 -3.70 -2.83 -13.27
N ILE A 108 -2.73 -1.95 -13.10
CA ILE A 108 -2.58 -0.74 -13.90
C ILE A 108 -1.72 -1.10 -15.13
N PRO A 109 -2.23 -0.90 -16.36
CA PRO A 109 -1.41 -1.06 -17.57
C PRO A 109 -0.30 -0.01 -17.59
N VAL A 110 0.94 -0.46 -17.77
CA VAL A 110 2.09 0.42 -18.00
C VAL A 110 2.51 0.24 -19.45
N THR A 111 2.37 1.30 -20.24
CA THR A 111 2.95 1.37 -21.58
C THR A 111 4.31 2.04 -21.47
N GLU A 112 5.38 1.29 -21.72
CA GLU A 112 6.68 1.92 -21.98
C GLU A 112 6.58 2.59 -23.36
N ALA A 113 6.54 3.92 -23.39
CA ALA A 113 6.74 4.63 -24.64
C ALA A 113 8.18 4.34 -25.09
N ALA A 114 8.34 3.60 -26.18
CA ALA A 114 9.63 3.45 -26.83
C ALA A 114 10.04 4.83 -27.36
N TYR A 115 11.00 5.46 -26.69
CA TYR A 115 11.68 6.67 -27.18
C TYR A 115 12.80 6.29 -28.13
#